data_AF-A0A5P9HGG6-F1
#
_entry.id   AF-A0A5P9HGG6-F1
#
_cell.length_a   1.000
_cell.length_b   1.000
_cell.length_c   1.000
_cell.angle_alpha   90.00
_cell.angle_beta   90.00
_cell.angle_gamma   90.00
#
_symmetry.space_group_name_H-M   'P 1'
#
loop_
_entity.id
_entity.type
_entity.pdbx_description
1 polymer ?
#
loop_
_entity_poly.entity_id
_entity_poly.type
_entity_poly.pdbx_seq_one_letter_code
_entity_poly.pdbx_strand_id
1 'polypeptide(L)'
;MANVHFHPESEYLFDEVDAQHPGLKQALRDDFKAYVESDFDDRPARFGKFDLYTQPPWIRSLEVWHIHICMPPRSGFPSHLEQRRMVCRRDEPDRDAALVYVQGLIEEDEYCLLAMLYPRAHEEARNVRQMLWIGDMARDFRNRY
;
A
#
# COMPACT_ATOMS: atom_id res chain seq x y z
N MET A 1 17.95 0.95 -9.38
CA MET A 1 17.39 2.14 -8.69
C MET A 1 15.90 2.01 -8.86
N ALA A 2 15.12 2.08 -7.78
CA ALA A 2 13.73 1.68 -7.86
C ALA A 2 12.89 2.72 -8.64
N ASN A 3 12.04 2.21 -9.52
CA ASN A 3 11.03 2.97 -10.24
C ASN A 3 9.67 2.71 -9.59
N VAL A 4 9.05 3.77 -9.07
CA VAL A 4 7.80 3.68 -8.32
C VAL A 4 6.74 4.51 -9.02
N HIS A 5 5.71 3.85 -9.53
CA HIS A 5 4.63 4.45 -10.30
C HIS A 5 3.32 4.42 -9.51
N PHE A 6 2.45 5.41 -9.70
CA PHE A 6 1.04 5.24 -9.40
C PHE A 6 0.37 4.57 -10.58
N HIS A 7 -0.53 3.61 -10.34
CA HIS A 7 -1.30 3.06 -11.44
C HIS A 7 -2.28 4.12 -11.98
N PRO A 8 -2.31 4.41 -13.29
CA PRO A 8 -3.05 5.56 -13.82
C PRO A 8 -4.57 5.45 -13.61
N GLU A 9 -5.11 4.22 -13.60
CA GLU A 9 -6.55 4.00 -13.40
C GLU A 9 -7.01 4.26 -11.96
N SER A 10 -6.11 4.15 -10.98
CA SER A 10 -6.43 4.22 -9.56
C SER A 10 -5.70 5.33 -8.81
N GLU A 11 -4.93 6.14 -9.52
CA GLU A 11 -4.19 7.27 -8.96
C GLU A 11 -5.12 8.24 -8.20
N TYR A 12 -6.38 8.37 -8.65
CA TYR A 12 -7.39 9.20 -7.99
C TYR A 12 -7.64 8.79 -6.54
N LEU A 13 -7.46 7.52 -6.16
CA LEU A 13 -7.58 7.08 -4.77
C LEU A 13 -6.51 7.71 -3.88
N PHE A 14 -5.34 8.00 -4.42
CA PHE A 14 -4.30 8.74 -3.71
C PHE A 14 -4.62 10.23 -3.68
N ASP A 15 -5.17 10.78 -4.75
CA ASP A 15 -5.57 12.20 -4.82
C ASP A 15 -6.68 12.53 -3.82
N GLU A 16 -7.66 11.64 -3.64
CA GLU A 16 -8.74 11.78 -2.65
C GLU A 16 -8.21 11.81 -1.22
N VAL A 17 -7.17 11.02 -0.93
CA VAL A 17 -6.48 11.06 0.37
C VAL A 17 -5.63 12.32 0.51
N ASP A 18 -4.90 12.72 -0.53
CA ASP A 18 -4.06 13.92 -0.51
C ASP A 18 -4.90 15.20 -0.32
N ALA A 19 -6.08 15.28 -0.92
CA ALA A 19 -7.00 16.38 -0.71
C ALA A 19 -7.41 16.55 0.77
N GLN A 20 -7.46 15.45 1.53
CA GLN A 20 -7.74 15.44 2.97
C GLN A 20 -6.48 15.63 3.82
N HIS A 21 -5.32 15.19 3.30
CA HIS A 21 -4.01 15.22 3.97
C HIS A 21 -2.94 15.75 2.99
N PRO A 22 -2.87 17.07 2.74
CA PRO A 22 -2.06 17.63 1.67
C PRO A 22 -0.58 17.22 1.72
N GLY A 23 -0.07 16.72 0.59
CA GLY A 23 1.32 16.27 0.43
C GLY A 23 1.56 14.81 0.84
N LEU A 24 0.55 14.11 1.40
CA LEU A 24 0.69 12.72 1.80
C LEU A 24 0.92 11.79 0.60
N LYS A 25 0.29 12.02 -0.55
CA LYS A 25 0.49 11.19 -1.75
C LYS A 25 1.97 11.17 -2.16
N GLN A 26 2.56 12.35 -2.27
CA GLN A 26 3.96 12.48 -2.67
C GLN A 26 4.89 11.90 -1.61
N ALA A 27 4.63 12.17 -0.32
CA ALA A 27 5.39 11.60 0.78
C ALA A 27 5.34 10.07 0.80
N LEU A 28 4.18 9.45 0.56
CA LEU A 28 4.03 8.00 0.51
C LEU A 28 4.87 7.37 -0.61
N ARG A 29 4.91 7.98 -1.79
CA ARG A 29 5.74 7.50 -2.91
C ARG A 29 7.23 7.57 -2.55
N ASP A 30 7.66 8.69 -2.00
CA ASP A 30 9.07 8.93 -1.70
C ASP A 30 9.55 8.04 -0.54
N ASP A 31 8.71 7.91 0.50
CA ASP A 31 8.91 6.98 1.62
C ASP A 31 8.97 5.52 1.11
N PHE A 32 8.07 5.12 0.21
CA PHE A 32 8.08 3.78 -0.36
C PHE A 32 9.31 3.53 -1.23
N LYS A 33 9.71 4.49 -2.06
CA LYS A 33 10.90 4.40 -2.89
C LYS A 33 12.16 4.22 -2.06
N ALA A 34 12.38 5.07 -1.06
CA ALA A 34 13.52 4.95 -0.15
C ALA A 34 13.49 3.58 0.56
N TYR A 35 12.30 3.12 0.96
CA TYR A 35 12.14 1.84 1.62
C TYR A 35 12.58 0.66 0.76
N VAL A 36 12.13 0.57 -0.50
CA VAL A 36 12.53 -0.52 -1.41
C VAL A 36 14.00 -0.39 -1.84
N GLU A 37 14.52 0.82 -2.02
CA GLU A 37 15.94 1.04 -2.37
C GLU A 37 16.90 0.65 -1.24
N SER A 38 16.41 0.66 0.00
CA SER A 38 17.14 0.17 1.18
C SER A 38 17.07 -1.35 1.36
N ASP A 39 16.56 -2.11 0.38
CA ASP A 39 16.26 -3.55 0.53
C ASP A 39 15.35 -3.83 1.74
N PHE A 40 14.37 -2.94 1.96
CA PHE A 40 13.43 -2.99 3.07
C PHE A 40 14.05 -2.84 4.48
N ASP A 41 15.27 -2.31 4.60
CA ASP A 41 15.93 -2.06 5.89
C ASP A 41 15.52 -0.73 6.54
N ASP A 42 15.38 0.36 5.76
CA ASP A 42 15.04 1.68 6.27
C ASP A 42 13.54 1.96 6.18
N ARG A 43 12.80 1.36 7.12
CA ARG A 43 11.34 1.46 7.14
C ARG A 43 10.87 2.82 7.69
N PRO A 44 10.10 3.61 6.91
CA PRO A 44 9.48 4.85 7.37
C PRO A 44 8.61 4.64 8.61
N ALA A 45 8.64 5.57 9.57
CA ALA A 45 7.89 5.44 10.83
C ALA A 45 6.37 5.28 10.64
N ARG A 46 5.83 5.81 9.54
CA ARG A 46 4.42 5.68 9.15
C ARG A 46 4.06 4.31 8.58
N PHE A 47 5.03 3.49 8.17
CA PHE A 47 4.80 2.16 7.63
C PHE A 47 4.71 1.14 8.75
N GLY A 48 3.61 0.40 8.75
CA GLY A 48 3.32 -0.62 9.72
C GLY A 48 3.77 -1.99 9.27
N LYS A 49 2.94 -2.98 9.56
CA LYS A 49 3.02 -4.32 9.02
C LYS A 49 2.82 -4.26 7.51
N PHE A 50 3.57 -5.06 6.78
CA PHE A 50 3.29 -5.37 5.39
C PHE A 50 2.98 -6.85 5.24
N ASP A 51 2.09 -7.19 4.30
CA ASP A 51 1.63 -8.56 4.09
C ASP A 51 1.07 -8.73 2.67
N LEU A 52 1.03 -9.98 2.22
CA LEU A 52 0.32 -10.34 0.99
C LEU A 52 -1.19 -10.33 1.21
N TYR A 53 -1.93 -9.83 0.23
CA TYR A 53 -3.33 -10.20 0.13
C TYR A 53 -3.46 -11.66 -0.27
N THR A 54 -4.22 -12.41 0.53
CA THR A 54 -4.45 -13.85 0.31
C THR A 54 -5.90 -14.15 -0.07
N GLN A 55 -6.76 -13.14 -0.05
CA GLN A 55 -8.17 -13.24 -0.38
C GLN A 55 -8.57 -12.07 -1.30
N PRO A 56 -9.35 -12.33 -2.36
CA PRO A 56 -9.80 -13.65 -2.84
C PRO A 56 -8.64 -14.54 -3.36
N PRO A 57 -8.78 -15.88 -3.43
CA PRO A 57 -7.63 -16.79 -3.62
C PRO A 57 -6.72 -16.52 -4.83
N TRP A 58 -7.27 -16.00 -5.93
CA TRP A 58 -6.51 -15.67 -7.14
C TRP A 58 -5.62 -14.43 -6.97
N ILE A 59 -5.93 -13.51 -6.05
CA ILE A 59 -5.08 -12.32 -5.84
C ILE A 59 -3.71 -12.72 -5.27
N ARG A 60 -3.66 -13.85 -4.57
CA ARG A 60 -2.43 -14.40 -4.01
C ARG A 60 -1.41 -14.73 -5.10
N SER A 61 -1.85 -15.24 -6.26
CA SER A 61 -0.93 -15.55 -7.37
C SER A 61 -0.40 -14.32 -8.09
N LEU A 62 -0.95 -13.14 -7.80
CA LEU A 62 -0.49 -11.87 -8.35
C LEU A 62 0.46 -11.12 -7.41
N GLU A 63 0.74 -11.70 -6.24
CA GLU A 63 1.56 -11.15 -5.17
C GLU A 63 1.29 -9.66 -4.90
N VAL A 64 0.00 -9.33 -4.76
CA VAL A 64 -0.40 -7.99 -4.34
C VAL A 64 -0.11 -7.86 -2.85
N TRP A 65 0.72 -6.87 -2.52
CA TRP A 65 1.12 -6.57 -1.15
C TRP A 65 0.35 -5.36 -0.62
N HIS A 66 0.29 -5.25 0.71
CA HIS A 66 -0.16 -4.05 1.37
C HIS A 66 0.70 -3.71 2.57
N ILE A 67 0.83 -2.42 2.86
CA ILE A 67 1.48 -1.87 4.06
C ILE A 67 0.44 -1.09 4.84
N HIS A 68 0.28 -1.39 6.13
CA HIS A 68 -0.55 -0.57 7.01
C HIS A 68 0.05 0.83 7.15
N ILE A 69 -0.76 1.87 6.99
CA ILE A 69 -0.30 3.26 7.08
C ILE A 69 -0.80 3.91 8.37
N CYS A 70 0.12 4.52 9.12
CA CYS A 70 -0.24 5.36 10.25
C CYS A 70 -0.71 6.73 9.73
N MET A 71 -2.03 6.90 9.66
CA MET A 71 -2.63 8.16 9.17
C MET A 71 -2.44 9.34 10.13
N PRO A 72 -2.30 10.58 9.60
CA PRO A 72 -2.32 11.81 10.39
C PRO A 72 -3.52 11.90 11.34
N PRO A 73 -3.39 12.65 12.46
CA PRO A 73 -2.23 13.46 12.86
C PRO A 73 -1.08 12.65 13.47
N ARG A 74 -1.16 11.31 13.50
CA ARG A 74 -0.05 10.49 13.97
C ARG A 74 1.07 10.49 12.94
N SER A 75 2.30 10.51 13.42
CA SER A 75 3.51 10.49 12.59
C SER A 75 4.12 9.09 12.44
N GLY A 76 3.66 8.10 13.22
CA GLY A 76 4.17 6.74 13.12
C GLY A 76 3.53 5.75 14.09
N PHE A 77 3.88 4.48 13.91
CA PHE A 77 3.53 3.42 14.86
C PHE A 77 4.43 3.51 16.12
N PRO A 78 3.94 3.13 17.31
CA PRO A 78 4.78 3.11 18.50
C PRO A 78 6.02 2.22 18.31
N SER A 79 7.21 2.76 18.59
CA SER A 79 8.50 2.12 18.32
C SER A 79 8.75 0.81 19.07
N HIS A 80 8.07 0.61 20.21
CA HIS A 80 8.15 -0.62 21.01
C HIS A 80 7.31 -1.78 20.46
N LEU A 81 6.45 -1.53 19.47
CA LEU A 81 5.65 -2.60 18.87
C LEU A 81 6.53 -3.44 17.94
N GLU A 82 6.32 -4.75 17.97
CA GLU A 82 6.82 -5.63 16.91
C GLU A 82 6.06 -5.33 15.60
N GLN A 83 6.72 -5.48 14.45
CA GLN A 83 6.12 -5.19 13.15
C GLN A 83 4.78 -5.90 12.92
N ARG A 84 4.65 -7.17 13.32
CA ARG A 84 3.38 -7.94 13.23
C ARG A 84 2.19 -7.30 13.98
N ARG A 85 2.46 -6.40 14.93
CA ARG A 85 1.48 -5.67 15.73
C ARG A 85 1.28 -4.23 15.25
N MET A 86 2.07 -3.76 14.28
CA MET A 86 1.93 -2.43 13.70
C MET A 86 0.82 -2.40 12.64
N VAL A 87 -0.40 -2.70 13.09
CA VAL A 87 -1.61 -2.71 12.28
C VAL A 87 -2.54 -1.59 12.71
N CYS A 88 -3.53 -1.27 11.87
CA CYS A 88 -4.55 -0.28 12.23
C CYS A 88 -5.33 -0.71 13.49
N ARG A 89 -5.71 0.28 14.31
CA ARG A 89 -6.42 0.03 15.56
C ARG A 89 -7.90 -0.22 15.27
N ARG A 90 -8.47 -1.26 15.88
CA ARG A 90 -9.87 -1.68 15.62
C ARG A 90 -10.92 -0.65 16.08
N ASP A 91 -10.58 0.16 17.07
CA ASP A 91 -11.40 1.24 17.61
C ASP A 91 -11.25 2.57 16.87
N GLU A 92 -10.38 2.65 15.85
CA GLU A 92 -10.17 3.83 15.00
C GLU A 92 -10.38 3.51 13.50
N PRO A 93 -11.58 3.05 13.08
CA PRO A 93 -11.84 2.63 11.69
C PRO A 93 -11.68 3.77 10.66
N ASP A 94 -11.91 5.02 11.07
CA ASP A 94 -11.71 6.20 10.20
C ASP A 94 -10.23 6.55 9.99
N ARG A 95 -9.33 5.81 10.65
CA ARG A 95 -7.86 5.88 10.46
C ARG A 95 -7.28 4.55 9.98
N ASP A 96 -8.13 3.60 9.61
CA ASP A 96 -7.73 2.34 9.02
C ASP A 96 -7.33 2.55 7.56
N ALA A 97 -6.05 2.32 7.27
CA ALA A 97 -5.42 2.69 6.02
C ALA A 97 -4.40 1.64 5.57
N ALA A 98 -4.37 1.36 4.28
CA ALA A 98 -3.39 0.47 3.68
C ALA A 98 -2.92 0.99 2.31
N LEU A 99 -1.59 1.07 2.15
CA LEU A 99 -0.95 1.28 0.87
C LEU A 99 -0.84 -0.06 0.16
N VAL A 100 -1.47 -0.20 -1.01
CA VAL A 100 -1.48 -1.44 -1.80
C VAL A 100 -0.52 -1.28 -2.97
N TYR A 101 0.32 -2.30 -3.21
CA TYR A 101 1.32 -2.26 -4.26
C TYR A 101 1.62 -3.63 -4.85
N VAL A 102 2.34 -3.62 -5.98
CA VAL A 102 2.89 -4.81 -6.63
C VAL A 102 4.27 -4.49 -7.23
N GLN A 103 5.11 -5.51 -7.37
CA GLN A 103 6.41 -5.46 -8.04
C GLN A 103 6.30 -6.11 -9.43
N GLY A 104 7.11 -5.68 -10.40
CA GLY A 104 7.24 -6.33 -11.71
C GLY A 104 7.65 -7.81 -11.60
N LEU A 105 7.30 -8.60 -12.60
CA LEU A 105 7.60 -10.03 -12.68
C LEU A 105 9.03 -10.30 -13.18
N ILE A 106 9.52 -9.50 -14.13
CA ILE A 106 10.84 -9.64 -14.77
C ILE A 106 11.75 -8.52 -14.30
N GLU A 107 11.27 -7.28 -14.33
CA GLU A 107 11.99 -6.10 -13.87
C GLU A 107 11.73 -5.84 -12.38
N GLU A 108 12.54 -6.45 -11.52
CA GLU A 108 12.44 -6.37 -10.06
C GLU A 108 12.61 -4.95 -9.48
N ASP A 109 13.18 -4.02 -10.25
CA ASP A 109 13.30 -2.60 -9.87
C ASP A 109 12.01 -1.79 -10.14
N GLU A 110 10.99 -2.38 -10.77
CA GLU A 110 9.72 -1.74 -11.11
C GLU A 110 8.63 -2.04 -10.07
N TYR A 111 8.05 -0.98 -9.51
CA TYR A 111 6.99 -1.06 -8.49
C TYR A 111 5.81 -0.19 -8.87
N CYS A 112 4.60 -0.68 -8.58
CA CYS A 112 3.36 0.05 -8.79
C CYS A 112 2.58 0.18 -7.49
N LEU A 113 2.28 1.42 -7.11
CA LEU A 113 1.31 1.75 -6.07
C LEU A 113 -0.09 1.69 -6.68
N LEU A 114 -0.84 0.66 -6.30
CA LEU A 114 -2.11 0.29 -6.90
C LEU A 114 -3.30 1.00 -6.24
N ALA A 115 -3.26 1.23 -4.94
CA ALA A 115 -4.34 1.93 -4.25
C ALA A 115 -3.89 2.42 -2.87
N MET A 116 -4.51 3.51 -2.41
CA MET A 116 -4.57 3.85 -0.99
C MET A 116 -5.96 3.50 -0.50
N LEU A 117 -6.11 2.38 0.22
CA LEU A 117 -7.38 2.02 0.84
C LEU A 117 -7.55 2.85 2.10
N TYR A 118 -8.44 3.83 2.07
CA TYR A 118 -8.72 4.72 3.20
C TYR A 118 -10.07 5.44 3.01
N PRO A 119 -10.89 5.58 4.07
CA PRO A 119 -10.78 4.93 5.38
C PRO A 119 -11.17 3.43 5.31
N ARG A 120 -11.14 2.73 6.45
CA ARG A 120 -11.65 1.35 6.59
C ARG A 120 -11.01 0.33 5.65
N ALA A 121 -9.69 0.40 5.49
CA ALA A 121 -8.93 -0.50 4.63
C ALA A 121 -9.27 -1.99 4.78
N HIS A 122 -9.54 -2.48 5.99
CA HIS A 122 -9.93 -3.87 6.19
C HIS A 122 -11.35 -4.22 5.70
N GLU A 123 -12.28 -3.26 5.66
CA GLU A 123 -13.61 -3.44 5.06
C GLU A 123 -13.50 -3.43 3.54
N GLU A 124 -12.76 -2.46 2.99
CA GLU A 124 -12.47 -2.35 1.55
C GLU A 124 -11.77 -3.62 1.02
N ALA A 125 -10.79 -4.16 1.76
CA ALA A 125 -10.11 -5.41 1.39
C ALA A 125 -11.03 -6.65 1.37
N ARG A 126 -12.23 -6.59 1.98
CA ARG A 126 -13.25 -7.64 1.88
C ARG A 126 -14.20 -7.46 0.70
N ASN A 127 -14.16 -6.30 0.05
CA ASN A 127 -14.97 -6.02 -1.13
C ASN A 127 -14.38 -6.75 -2.35
N VAL A 128 -15.01 -7.86 -2.72
CA VAL A 128 -14.56 -8.72 -3.82
C VAL A 128 -14.41 -7.95 -5.14
N ARG A 129 -15.30 -6.99 -5.44
CA ARG A 129 -15.22 -6.21 -6.69
C ARG A 129 -13.99 -5.32 -6.72
N GLN A 130 -13.68 -4.68 -5.60
CA GLN A 130 -12.50 -3.83 -5.47
C GLN A 130 -11.22 -4.65 -5.57
N MET A 131 -11.17 -5.81 -4.91
CA MET A 131 -9.99 -6.68 -5.01
C MET A 131 -9.83 -7.30 -6.40
N LEU A 132 -10.93 -7.56 -7.13
CA LEU A 132 -10.91 -7.93 -8.56
C LEU A 132 -10.26 -6.84 -9.41
N TRP A 133 -10.74 -5.60 -9.27
CA TRP A 133 -10.18 -4.48 -10.00
C TRP A 133 -8.69 -4.22 -9.67
N ILE A 134 -8.31 -4.28 -8.38
CA ILE A 134 -6.91 -4.18 -7.96
C ILE A 134 -6.04 -5.27 -8.57
N GLY A 135 -6.50 -6.52 -8.56
CA GLY A 135 -5.71 -7.61 -9.12
C GLY A 135 -5.66 -7.59 -10.65
N ASP A 136 -6.66 -7.08 -11.36
CA ASP A 136 -6.55 -6.86 -12.81
C ASP A 136 -5.44 -5.85 -13.12
N MET A 137 -5.40 -4.71 -12.42
CA MET A 137 -4.31 -3.73 -12.55
C MET A 137 -2.94 -4.34 -12.20
N ALA A 138 -2.88 -5.13 -11.12
CA ALA A 138 -1.64 -5.79 -10.71
C ALA A 138 -1.12 -6.78 -11.76
N ARG A 139 -2.00 -7.62 -12.32
CA ARG A 139 -1.66 -8.57 -13.37
C ARG A 139 -1.09 -7.85 -14.58
N ASP A 140 -1.74 -6.78 -15.01
CA ASP A 140 -1.37 -6.07 -16.22
C ASP A 140 -0.02 -5.35 -16.03
N PHE A 141 0.24 -4.76 -14.86
CA PHE A 141 1.55 -4.19 -14.52
C PHE A 141 2.64 -5.27 -14.52
N ARG A 142 2.41 -6.39 -13.82
CA ARG A 142 3.36 -7.51 -13.72
C ARG A 142 3.66 -8.24 -15.03
N ASN A 143 2.75 -8.20 -15.99
CA ASN A 143 3.02 -8.80 -17.29
C ASN A 143 3.80 -7.86 -18.21
N ARG A 144 3.71 -6.56 -17.93
CA ARG A 144 4.43 -5.52 -18.66
C ARG A 144 5.86 -5.35 -18.16
N TYR A 145 6.05 -5.47 -16.84
CA TYR A 145 7.31 -5.37 -16.13
C TYR A 145 7.52 -6.62 -15.30
#